data_AF-A0A438I2Q1-F1
#
_entry.id   AF-A0A438I2Q1-F1
#
_cell.length_a   1.000
_cell.length_b   1.000
_cell.length_c   1.000
_cell.angle_alpha   90.00
_cell.angle_beta   90.00
_cell.angle_gamma   90.00
#
_symmetry.space_group_name_H-M   'P 1'
#
loop_
_entity.id
_entity.type
_entity.pdbx_description
1 polymer ?
#
loop_
_entity_poly.entity_id
_entity_poly.type
_entity_poly.pdbx_seq_one_letter_code
_entity_poly.pdbx_strand_id
1 'polypeptide(L)'
;MGQLRLSDGWMVWDDFDGLLVANLLAKFRMSEIERYMGIGCPHIHLGLYSTVMMAHGFDEAHMIMLFLMSLSEAVQRWFSSLDVSRRPTWDDLAQEFLR
;
A
#
# COMPACT_ATOMS: atom_id res chain seq x y z
N MET A 1 -8.69 37.44 -7.97
CA MET A 1 -9.43 36.17 -7.87
C MET A 1 -8.50 35.06 -8.35
N GLY A 2 -7.68 34.52 -7.43
CA GLY A 2 -6.74 33.45 -7.76
C GLY A 2 -7.49 32.12 -7.74
N GLN A 3 -7.47 31.39 -8.86
CA GLN A 3 -8.01 30.04 -8.95
C GLN A 3 -7.20 29.11 -8.05
N LEU A 4 -7.88 28.51 -7.08
CA LEU A 4 -7.35 27.42 -6.26
C LEU A 4 -7.15 26.22 -7.19
N ARG A 5 -5.89 25.90 -7.50
CA ARG A 5 -5.58 24.67 -8.22
C ARG A 5 -5.96 23.50 -7.32
N LEU A 6 -6.74 22.58 -7.88
CA LEU A 6 -6.96 21.25 -7.33
C LEU A 6 -5.59 20.66 -7.05
N SER A 7 -5.20 20.63 -5.77
CA SER A 7 -4.10 19.80 -5.34
C SER A 7 -4.52 18.36 -5.61
N ASP A 8 -3.82 17.70 -6.53
CA ASP A 8 -3.78 16.26 -6.58
C ASP A 8 -3.53 15.80 -5.14
N GLY A 9 -4.52 15.14 -4.56
CA GLY A 9 -4.50 14.66 -3.18
C GLY A 9 -3.43 13.60 -3.02
N TRP A 10 -2.17 14.02 -2.99
CA TRP A 10 -1.11 13.34 -2.31
C TRP A 10 -1.48 13.43 -0.84
N MET A 11 -2.15 12.39 -0.35
CA MET A 11 -2.34 12.17 1.07
C MET A 11 -0.97 12.39 1.70
N VAL A 12 -0.88 13.49 2.45
CA VAL A 12 0.35 13.98 3.01
C VAL A 12 0.88 12.89 3.94
N TRP A 13 1.92 12.19 3.50
CA TRP A 13 2.64 11.18 4.25
C TRP A 13 3.41 11.77 5.45
N ASP A 14 3.13 13.01 5.87
CA ASP A 14 3.88 13.71 6.92
C ASP A 14 3.81 12.98 8.27
N ASP A 15 2.82 12.10 8.48
CA ASP A 15 2.73 11.25 9.69
C ASP A 15 3.66 10.02 9.65
N PHE A 16 4.06 9.57 8.45
CA PHE A 16 5.05 8.52 8.30
C PHE A 16 6.39 9.19 8.04
N ASP A 17 7.33 9.10 8.99
CA ASP A 17 8.67 9.63 8.78
C ASP A 17 9.21 9.19 7.41
N GLY A 18 9.33 10.12 6.46
CA GLY A 18 9.68 9.82 5.07
C GLY A 18 11.02 9.11 4.96
N LEU A 19 11.86 9.24 5.99
CA LEU A 19 13.11 8.50 6.14
C LEU A 19 12.89 7.01 6.42
N LEU A 20 11.88 6.64 7.23
CA LEU A 20 11.49 5.25 7.48
C LEU A 20 10.99 4.60 6.20
N VAL A 21 10.09 5.25 5.47
CA VAL A 21 9.55 4.74 4.20
C VAL A 21 10.66 4.55 3.17
N ALA A 22 11.58 5.50 3.04
CA ALA A 22 12.71 5.41 2.11
C ALA A 22 13.68 4.26 2.48
N ASN A 23 13.97 4.05 3.76
CA ASN A 23 14.85 2.96 4.20
C ASN A 23 14.21 1.58 4.01
N LEU A 24 12.90 1.47 4.22
CA LEU A 24 12.15 0.25 3.98
C LEU A 24 12.13 -0.10 2.48
N LEU A 25 11.87 0.89 1.62
CA LEU A 25 11.95 0.74 0.16
C LEU A 25 13.37 0.43 -0.33
N ALA A 26 14.41 0.88 0.38
CA ALA A 26 15.79 0.53 0.04
C ALA A 26 16.14 -0.93 0.39
N LYS A 27 15.58 -1.45 1.49
CA LYS A 27 15.70 -2.87 1.88
C LYS A 27 14.85 -3.78 1.01
N PHE A 28 13.66 -3.31 0.64
CA PHE A 28 12.71 -4.06 -0.16
C PHE A 28 12.77 -3.60 -1.61
N ARG A 29 13.52 -4.34 -2.44
CA ARG A 29 13.44 -4.14 -3.89
C ARG A 29 12.05 -4.58 -4.35
N MET A 30 11.17 -3.60 -4.52
CA MET A 30 9.81 -3.72 -5.07
C MET A 30 9.70 -4.46 -6.43
N SER A 31 10.80 -4.89 -7.03
CA SER A 31 10.83 -5.75 -8.21
C SER A 31 10.47 -7.23 -7.93
N GLU A 32 10.44 -7.68 -6.67
CA GLU A 32 10.12 -9.08 -6.34
C GLU A 32 8.63 -9.43 -6.50
N ILE A 33 7.74 -8.44 -6.33
CA ILE A 33 6.30 -8.62 -6.48
C ILE A 33 5.83 -7.70 -7.60
N GLU A 34 5.29 -8.28 -8.67
CA GLU A 34 4.68 -7.50 -9.75
C GLU A 34 3.49 -6.69 -9.19
N ARG A 35 3.39 -5.43 -9.63
CA ARG A 35 2.29 -4.56 -9.19
C ARG A 35 0.96 -5.14 -9.64
N TYR A 36 -0.03 -5.13 -8.75
CA TYR A 36 -1.38 -5.53 -9.10
C TYR A 36 -2.04 -4.48 -9.99
N MET A 37 -2.27 -4.87 -11.24
CA MET A 37 -2.87 -4.02 -12.27
C MET A 37 -4.40 -3.98 -12.19
N GLY A 38 -5.02 -4.60 -11.18
CA GLY A 38 -6.48 -4.77 -11.14
C GLY A 38 -6.99 -5.87 -12.08
N ILE A 39 -6.08 -6.60 -12.73
CA ILE A 39 -6.37 -7.70 -13.67
C ILE A 39 -5.74 -8.97 -13.09
N GLY A 40 -6.52 -10.05 -12.99
CA GLY A 40 -6.08 -11.33 -12.42
C GLY A 40 -6.78 -11.67 -11.11
N CYS A 41 -6.20 -12.58 -10.33
CA CYS A 41 -6.79 -13.04 -9.07
C CYS A 41 -6.21 -12.27 -7.87
N PRO A 42 -7.00 -11.43 -7.17
CA PRO A 42 -6.51 -10.65 -6.05
C PRO A 42 -6.04 -11.52 -4.88
N HIS A 43 -6.62 -12.73 -4.71
CA HIS A 43 -6.17 -13.71 -3.70
C HIS A 43 -4.73 -14.16 -3.93
N ILE A 44 -4.33 -14.38 -5.18
CA ILE A 44 -2.96 -14.80 -5.52
C ILE A 44 -1.98 -13.66 -5.25
N HIS A 45 -2.33 -12.43 -5.65
CA HIS A 45 -1.49 -11.26 -5.38
C HIS A 45 -1.30 -11.05 -3.87
N LEU A 46 -2.40 -11.06 -3.11
CA LEU A 46 -2.39 -10.88 -1.66
C LEU A 46 -1.57 -11.97 -0.95
N GLY A 47 -1.71 -13.23 -1.36
CA GLY A 47 -0.96 -14.35 -0.78
C GLY A 47 0.53 -14.30 -1.08
N LEU A 48 0.91 -13.93 -2.31
CA LEU A 48 2.32 -13.73 -2.67
C LEU A 48 2.92 -12.56 -1.88
N TYR A 49 2.18 -11.45 -1.80
CA TYR A 49 2.61 -10.27 -1.08
C TYR A 49 2.87 -10.56 0.40
N SER A 50 1.90 -11.16 1.09
CA SER A 50 2.05 -11.46 2.52
C SER A 50 3.18 -12.43 2.80
N THR A 51 3.32 -13.47 1.97
CA THR A 51 4.40 -14.46 2.10
C THR A 51 5.77 -13.81 2.00
N VAL A 52 5.98 -12.96 1.00
CA VAL A 52 7.26 -12.27 0.79
C VAL A 52 7.54 -11.31 1.95
N MET A 53 6.56 -10.50 2.37
CA MET A 53 6.76 -9.54 3.46
C MET A 53 7.07 -10.21 4.79
N MET A 54 6.37 -11.31 5.13
CA MET A 54 6.66 -12.09 6.33
C MET A 54 8.05 -12.73 6.28
N ALA A 55 8.49 -13.23 5.11
CA ALA A 55 9.82 -13.81 4.95
C ALA A 55 10.96 -12.79 5.18
N HIS A 56 10.71 -11.52 4.90
CA HIS A 56 11.61 -10.41 5.18
C HIS A 56 11.49 -9.86 6.61
N GLY A 57 10.59 -10.41 7.43
CA GLY A 57 10.42 -10.04 8.84
C GLY A 57 9.69 -8.72 9.06
N PHE A 58 8.88 -8.27 8.09
CA PHE A 58 8.02 -7.10 8.27
C PHE A 58 6.83 -7.44 9.15
N ASP A 59 6.48 -6.52 10.06
CA ASP A 59 5.24 -6.60 10.84
C ASP A 59 4.03 -6.09 10.04
N GLU A 60 2.83 -6.22 10.62
CA GLU A 60 1.58 -5.84 9.96
C GLU A 60 1.52 -4.37 9.57
N ALA A 61 2.08 -3.47 10.38
CA ALA A 61 2.06 -2.04 10.08
C ALA A 61 2.91 -1.74 8.83
N HIS A 62 4.08 -2.38 8.72
CA HIS A 62 4.92 -2.29 7.54
C HIS A 62 4.25 -2.91 6.30
N MET A 63 3.56 -4.05 6.46
CA MET A 63 2.81 -4.68 5.38
C MET A 63 1.69 -3.79 4.85
N ILE A 64 0.88 -3.19 5.74
CA ILE A 64 -0.19 -2.26 5.34
C ILE A 64 0.39 -1.06 4.59
N MET A 65 1.47 -0.48 5.10
CA MET A 65 2.11 0.70 4.51
C MET A 65 2.71 0.41 3.12
N LEU A 66 3.40 -0.72 2.96
CA LEU A 66 4.05 -1.07 1.70
C LEU A 66 3.07 -1.65 0.66
N PHE A 67 1.87 -2.10 1.07
CA PHE A 67 0.91 -2.70 0.15
C PHE A 67 0.46 -1.71 -0.92
N LEU A 68 0.29 -0.43 -0.59
CA LEU A 68 -0.02 0.60 -1.60
C LEU A 68 0.98 0.60 -2.76
N MET A 69 2.26 0.37 -2.45
CA MET A 69 3.34 0.43 -3.42
C MET A 69 3.31 -0.78 -4.38
N SER A 70 2.70 -1.89 -3.98
CA SER A 70 2.44 -3.06 -4.83
C SER A 70 1.19 -2.92 -5.70
N LEU A 71 0.47 -1.80 -5.63
CA LEU A 71 -0.73 -1.54 -6.42
C LEU A 71 -0.42 -0.63 -7.62
N SER A 72 -1.11 -0.83 -8.74
CA SER A 72 -1.13 0.15 -9.83
C SER A 72 -1.83 1.45 -9.40
N GLU A 73 -1.55 2.57 -10.07
CA GLU A 73 -2.15 3.87 -9.71
C GLU A 73 -3.69 3.86 -9.68
N ALA A 74 -4.33 3.07 -10.56
CA ALA A 74 -5.79 2.93 -10.57
C ALA A 74 -6.30 2.31 -9.25
N VAL A 75 -5.57 1.32 -8.73
CA VAL A 75 -5.91 0.60 -7.50
C VAL A 75 -5.40 1.35 -6.26
N GLN A 76 -4.32 2.14 -6.39
CA GLN A 76 -3.88 3.06 -5.33
C GLN A 76 -4.95 4.09 -4.97
N ARG A 77 -5.70 4.61 -5.95
CA ARG A 77 -6.84 5.52 -5.68
C ARG A 77 -7.91 4.88 -4.79
N TRP A 78 -8.17 3.58 -4.95
CA TRP A 78 -9.05 2.83 -4.06
C TRP A 78 -8.46 2.79 -2.64
N PHE A 79 -7.18 2.43 -2.50
CA PHE A 79 -6.53 2.36 -1.20
C PHE A 79 -6.52 3.73 -0.49
N SER A 80 -6.26 4.82 -1.20
CA SER A 80 -6.30 6.19 -0.64
C SER A 80 -7.70 6.64 -0.21
N SER A 81 -8.77 5.99 -0.69
CA SER A 81 -10.14 6.23 -0.23
C SER A 81 -10.50 5.42 1.03
N LEU A 82 -9.63 4.49 1.44
CA LEU A 82 -9.80 3.74 2.67
C LEU A 82 -9.43 4.61 3.87
N ASP A 83 -10.34 4.70 4.83
CA ASP A 83 -9.99 5.01 6.20
C ASP A 83 -9.13 3.88 6.82
N VAL A 84 -7.80 3.99 6.70
CA VAL A 84 -6.83 3.00 7.21
C VAL A 84 -6.86 2.92 8.74
N SER A 85 -7.25 4.00 9.42
CA SER A 85 -7.38 4.00 10.90
C SER A 85 -8.42 3.00 11.41
N ARG A 86 -9.39 2.65 10.56
CA ARG A 86 -10.43 1.66 10.84
C ARG A 86 -10.07 0.24 10.41
N ARG A 87 -8.87 0.05 9.83
CA ARG A 87 -8.29 -1.25 9.45
C ARG A 87 -6.93 -1.41 10.13
N PRO A 88 -6.91 -1.64 11.46
CA PRO A 88 -5.67 -1.69 12.22
C PRO A 88 -4.81 -2.93 11.91
N THR A 89 -5.38 -3.96 11.29
CA THR A 89 -4.69 -5.23 11.03
C THR A 89 -4.54 -5.51 9.54
N TRP A 90 -3.56 -6.36 9.20
CA TRP A 90 -3.38 -6.85 7.84
C TRP A 90 -4.64 -7.59 7.34
N ASP A 91 -5.28 -8.37 8.22
CA ASP A 91 -6.48 -9.14 7.88
C ASP A 91 -7.67 -8.24 7.52
N ASP A 92 -7.86 -7.13 8.22
CA ASP A 92 -8.93 -6.17 7.90
C ASP A 92 -8.74 -5.56 6.50
N LEU A 93 -7.50 -5.17 6.18
CA LEU A 93 -7.15 -4.65 4.86
C LEU A 93 -7.33 -5.72 3.77
N ALA A 94 -6.86 -6.92 4.03
CA ALA A 94 -7.00 -8.07 3.14
C ALA A 94 -8.46 -8.35 2.79
N GLN A 95 -9.35 -8.37 3.79
CA GLN A 95 -10.78 -8.58 3.57
C GLN A 95 -11.41 -7.50 2.70
N GLU A 96 -11.03 -6.23 2.89
CA GLU A 96 -11.54 -5.13 2.06
C GLU A 96 -10.99 -5.19 0.64
N PHE A 97 -9.74 -5.60 0.44
CA PHE A 97 -9.14 -5.75 -0.88
C PHE A 97 -9.77 -6.86 -1.72
N LEU A 98 -10.32 -7.89 -1.06
CA LEU A 98 -10.93 -9.05 -1.71
C LEU A 98 -12.42 -8.87 -2.04
N ARG A 99 -13.04 -7.75 -1.64
CA ARG A 99 -14.43 -7.40 -1.98
C ARG A 99 -14.55 -6.87 -3.40
#